data_AF-A0A1E4EA37-F1
#
_entry.id   AF-A0A1E4EA37-F1
#
_cell.length_a   1.000
_cell.length_b   1.000
_cell.length_c   1.000
_cell.angle_alpha   90.00
_cell.angle_beta   90.00
_cell.angle_gamma   90.00
#
_symmetry.space_group_name_H-M   'P 1'
#
loop_
_entity.id
_entity.type
_entity.pdbx_description
1 polymer ?
#
loop_
_entity_poly.entity_id
_entity_poly.type
_entity_poly.pdbx_seq_one_letter_code
_entity_poly.pdbx_strand_id
1 'polypeptide(L)'
;MAGDKVDVFGKSHWYTPNTSGSPNVAPVALDILSGLLGAPGSAAAGKATASQLNAITDITTPLGAFINDPSRDDASYPQRPKAFINYIFFDEQFKMVSGGASPVNPTGFTKDHFSDLQNLAATKNGYLYVYVSNESPVNALCRYFGIL
;
A
#
# COMPACT_ATOMS: atom_id res chain seq x y z
N MET A 1 2.22 -12.38 15.48
CA MET A 1 2.30 -10.98 15.08
C MET A 1 1.47 -10.05 15.94
N ALA A 2 0.38 -10.49 16.59
CA ALA A 2 -0.35 -9.64 17.51
C ALA A 2 0.57 -9.15 18.65
N GLY A 3 0.68 -7.84 18.81
CA GLY A 3 1.57 -7.20 19.78
C GLY A 3 2.96 -6.83 19.25
N ASP A 4 3.30 -7.28 18.03
CA ASP A 4 4.56 -6.91 17.38
C ASP A 4 4.45 -5.51 16.78
N LYS A 5 5.58 -4.82 16.74
CA LYS A 5 5.74 -3.54 16.05
C LYS A 5 6.57 -3.76 14.80
N VAL A 6 6.16 -3.13 13.72
CA VAL A 6 6.80 -3.23 12.43
C VAL A 6 7.27 -1.84 12.02
N ASP A 7 8.53 -1.75 11.64
CA ASP A 7 9.10 -0.56 11.01
C ASP A 7 9.32 -0.82 9.52
N VAL A 8 8.73 0.01 8.65
CA VAL A 8 8.86 -0.13 7.19
C VAL A 8 9.84 0.90 6.65
N PHE A 9 10.89 0.42 5.98
CA PHE A 9 11.90 1.27 5.35
C PHE A 9 11.60 1.45 3.88
N GLY A 10 11.50 2.70 3.46
CA GLY A 10 11.14 3.05 2.09
C GLY A 10 11.60 4.44 1.70
N LYS A 11 11.99 4.63 0.45
CA LYS A 11 12.28 5.96 -0.13
C LYS A 11 11.54 6.13 -1.44
N SER A 12 11.03 7.34 -1.66
CA SER A 12 10.45 7.73 -2.93
C SER A 12 11.09 8.99 -3.48
N HIS A 13 11.05 9.16 -4.79
CA HIS A 13 11.45 10.38 -5.47
C HIS A 13 10.66 10.58 -6.76
N TRP A 14 10.45 11.84 -7.12
CA TRP A 14 9.84 12.23 -8.39
C TRP A 14 10.36 13.60 -8.79
N TYR A 15 10.41 13.85 -10.10
CA TYR A 15 10.88 15.11 -10.68
C TYR A 15 9.80 15.79 -11.52
N THR A 16 8.93 14.99 -12.13
CA THR A 16 7.88 15.49 -13.02
C THR A 16 6.59 15.65 -12.23
N PRO A 17 6.04 16.87 -12.10
CA PRO A 17 4.73 17.06 -11.49
C PRO A 17 3.66 16.37 -12.32
N ASN A 18 2.61 15.90 -11.66
CA ASN A 18 1.42 15.40 -12.32
C ASN A 18 0.65 16.60 -12.91
N THR A 19 0.95 16.93 -14.16
CA THR A 19 0.23 17.95 -14.92
C THR A 19 -0.93 17.29 -15.66
N SER A 20 -2.13 17.81 -15.44
CA SER A 20 -3.43 17.30 -15.92
C SER A 20 -3.41 16.68 -17.32
N GLY A 21 -3.90 15.44 -17.47
CA GLY A 21 -4.08 14.84 -18.80
C GLY A 21 -4.47 13.37 -18.84
N SER A 22 -4.15 12.57 -17.81
CA SER A 22 -4.56 11.15 -17.75
C SER A 22 -5.14 10.81 -16.37
N PRO A 23 -6.17 9.95 -16.31
CA PRO A 23 -6.79 9.57 -15.05
C PRO A 23 -5.77 8.82 -14.19
N ASN A 24 -5.80 9.06 -12.88
CA ASN A 24 -5.05 8.23 -11.95
C ASN A 24 -5.70 6.83 -11.91
N VAL A 25 -4.89 5.78 -11.93
CA VAL A 25 -5.36 4.38 -11.89
C VAL A 25 -4.96 3.78 -10.56
N ALA A 26 -5.92 3.68 -9.64
CA ALA A 26 -5.73 2.98 -8.38
C ALA A 26 -5.64 1.46 -8.61
N PRO A 27 -4.85 0.72 -7.80
CA PRO A 27 -4.84 -0.74 -7.86
C PRO A 27 -6.21 -1.31 -7.49
N VAL A 28 -6.59 -2.47 -8.02
CA VAL A 28 -7.81 -3.17 -7.59
C VAL A 28 -7.51 -4.17 -6.48
N ALA A 29 -8.54 -4.53 -5.69
CA ALA A 29 -8.39 -5.47 -4.57
C ALA A 29 -7.78 -6.82 -5.01
N LEU A 30 -8.12 -7.30 -6.20
CA LEU A 30 -7.56 -8.52 -6.78
C LEU A 30 -6.03 -8.44 -6.97
N ASP A 31 -5.49 -7.29 -7.35
CA ASP A 31 -4.04 -7.11 -7.57
C ASP A 31 -3.29 -7.13 -6.24
N ILE A 32 -3.87 -6.54 -5.19
CA ILE A 32 -3.33 -6.57 -3.83
C ILE A 32 -3.30 -8.00 -3.31
N LEU A 33 -4.40 -8.75 -3.48
CA LEU A 33 -4.49 -10.15 -3.05
C LEU A 33 -3.53 -11.04 -3.84
N SER A 34 -3.42 -10.82 -5.15
CA SER A 34 -2.47 -11.56 -6.00
C SER A 34 -1.03 -11.27 -5.62
N GLY A 35 -0.69 -10.02 -5.31
CA GLY A 35 0.62 -9.63 -4.84
C GLY A 35 0.96 -10.20 -3.46
N LEU A 36 0.01 -10.20 -2.52
CA LEU A 36 0.17 -10.82 -1.20
C LEU A 36 0.49 -12.31 -1.32
N LEU A 37 -0.25 -13.05 -2.16
CA LEU A 37 -0.09 -14.49 -2.32
C LEU A 37 1.10 -14.88 -3.21
N GLY A 38 1.45 -14.01 -4.16
CA GLY A 38 2.52 -14.23 -5.14
C GLY A 38 3.88 -13.67 -4.74
N ALA A 39 3.98 -12.92 -3.64
CA ALA A 39 5.24 -12.36 -3.19
C ALA A 39 6.26 -13.47 -2.84
N PRO A 40 7.53 -13.31 -3.22
CA PRO A 40 8.57 -14.29 -2.92
C PRO A 40 8.73 -14.44 -1.41
N GLY A 41 8.62 -15.68 -0.91
CA GLY A 41 8.67 -15.97 0.53
C GLY A 41 7.38 -15.60 1.29
N SER A 42 6.27 -15.34 0.59
CA SER A 42 4.99 -15.04 1.24
C SER A 42 4.53 -16.20 2.11
N ALA A 43 4.30 -15.92 3.40
CA ALA A 43 3.70 -16.88 4.33
C ALA A 43 2.23 -17.22 3.97
N ALA A 44 1.60 -16.38 3.16
CA ALA A 44 0.25 -16.59 2.64
C ALA A 44 0.22 -17.46 1.37
N ALA A 45 1.37 -17.71 0.73
CA ALA A 45 1.44 -18.50 -0.49
C ALA A 45 0.88 -19.91 -0.29
N GLY A 46 0.07 -20.37 -1.26
CA GLY A 46 -0.54 -21.70 -1.25
C GLY A 46 -1.68 -21.91 -0.24
N LYS A 47 -2.03 -20.90 0.58
CA LYS A 47 -3.16 -20.98 1.53
C LYS A 47 -4.52 -20.76 0.86
N ALA A 48 -4.56 -19.91 -0.16
CA ALA A 48 -5.74 -19.61 -0.97
C ALA A 48 -5.30 -19.07 -2.35
N THR A 49 -6.24 -18.96 -3.29
CA THR A 49 -6.01 -18.23 -4.56
C THR A 49 -6.62 -16.84 -4.49
N ALA A 50 -6.01 -15.88 -5.20
CA ALA A 50 -6.52 -14.51 -5.24
C ALA A 50 -7.96 -14.43 -5.75
N SER A 51 -8.32 -15.29 -6.71
CA SER A 51 -9.69 -15.40 -7.24
C SER A 51 -10.70 -15.85 -6.18
N GLN A 52 -10.35 -16.85 -5.35
CA GLN A 52 -11.20 -17.28 -4.24
C GLN A 52 -11.40 -16.18 -3.21
N LEU A 53 -10.33 -15.48 -2.82
CA LEU A 53 -10.43 -14.37 -1.85
C LEU A 53 -11.20 -13.18 -2.44
N ASN A 54 -11.06 -12.91 -3.74
CA ASN A 54 -11.75 -11.84 -4.43
C ASN A 54 -13.26 -12.08 -4.58
N ALA A 55 -13.72 -13.33 -4.48
CA ALA A 55 -15.13 -13.68 -4.44
C ALA A 55 -15.78 -13.43 -3.06
N ILE A 56 -14.99 -13.14 -2.02
CA ILE A 56 -15.47 -12.93 -0.66
C ILE A 56 -15.63 -11.42 -0.40
N THR A 57 -16.88 -10.97 -0.32
CA THR A 57 -17.21 -9.54 -0.12
C THR A 57 -16.62 -8.96 1.16
N ASP A 58 -16.54 -9.76 2.23
CA ASP A 58 -15.92 -9.36 3.51
C ASP A 58 -14.42 -9.03 3.39
N ILE A 59 -13.73 -9.57 2.37
CA ILE A 59 -12.32 -9.30 2.11
C ILE A 59 -12.18 -8.11 1.15
N THR A 60 -12.98 -8.09 0.08
CA THR A 60 -12.84 -7.08 -0.98
C THR A 60 -13.43 -5.73 -0.63
N THR A 61 -14.48 -5.67 0.21
CA THR A 61 -15.10 -4.42 0.64
C THR A 61 -14.15 -3.52 1.43
N PRO A 62 -13.51 -3.98 2.53
CA PRO A 62 -12.58 -3.13 3.28
C PRO A 62 -11.34 -2.76 2.46
N LEU A 63 -10.85 -3.66 1.61
CA LEU A 63 -9.75 -3.35 0.67
C LEU A 63 -10.16 -2.26 -0.34
N GLY A 64 -11.35 -2.37 -0.93
CA GLY A 64 -11.88 -1.37 -1.84
C GLY A 64 -12.07 -0.02 -1.15
N ALA A 65 -12.56 0.01 0.08
CA ALA A 65 -12.70 1.22 0.87
C ALA A 65 -11.34 1.87 1.15
N PHE A 66 -10.32 1.09 1.52
CA PHE A 66 -8.96 1.58 1.72
C PHE A 66 -8.35 2.13 0.42
N ILE A 67 -8.46 1.42 -0.69
CA ILE A 67 -7.94 1.86 -2.00
C ILE A 67 -8.55 3.20 -2.40
N ASN A 68 -9.85 3.39 -2.17
CA ASN A 68 -10.55 4.60 -2.56
C ASN A 68 -10.60 5.67 -1.47
N ASP A 69 -9.86 5.49 -0.37
CA ASP A 69 -9.84 6.44 0.73
C ASP A 69 -9.20 7.76 0.28
N PRO A 70 -9.95 8.88 0.28
CA PRO A 70 -9.44 10.18 -0.16
C PRO A 70 -8.34 10.72 0.76
N SER A 71 -8.25 10.25 2.01
CA SER A 71 -7.21 10.68 2.97
C SER A 71 -5.81 10.16 2.65
N ARG A 72 -5.71 9.16 1.76
CA ARG A 72 -4.41 8.68 1.25
C ARG A 72 -3.68 9.74 0.44
N ASP A 73 -4.42 10.69 -0.12
CA ASP A 73 -3.89 11.81 -0.90
C ASP A 73 -4.25 13.14 -0.23
N ASP A 74 -3.42 14.17 -0.44
CA ASP A 74 -3.62 15.49 0.16
C ASP A 74 -4.00 16.45 -0.96
N ALA A 75 -5.27 16.86 -0.95
CA ALA A 75 -5.84 17.75 -1.97
C ALA A 75 -5.13 19.12 -2.05
N SER A 76 -4.35 19.49 -1.04
CA SER A 76 -3.52 20.72 -1.04
C SER A 76 -2.37 20.65 -2.04
N TYR A 77 -2.01 19.44 -2.51
CA TYR A 77 -0.91 19.20 -3.45
C TYR A 77 -1.39 18.53 -4.75
N PRO A 78 -2.20 19.23 -5.57
CA PRO A 78 -2.84 18.64 -6.75
C PRO A 78 -1.86 18.23 -7.85
N GLN A 79 -0.65 18.78 -7.86
CA GLN A 79 0.41 18.47 -8.82
C GLN A 79 1.34 17.35 -8.34
N ARG A 80 1.15 16.85 -7.12
CA ARG A 80 1.94 15.74 -6.58
C ARG A 80 1.54 14.45 -7.30
N PRO A 81 2.51 13.64 -7.79
CA PRO A 81 2.22 12.30 -8.26
C PRO A 81 1.56 11.45 -7.16
N LYS A 82 0.51 10.73 -7.50
CA LYS A 82 -0.17 9.75 -6.64
C LYS A 82 0.64 8.47 -6.57
N ALA A 83 1.78 8.53 -5.91
CA ALA A 83 2.59 7.36 -5.60
C ALA A 83 2.73 7.22 -4.08
N PHE A 84 2.60 5.97 -3.62
CA PHE A 84 2.49 5.67 -2.20
C PHE A 84 3.28 4.40 -1.87
N ILE A 85 3.86 4.38 -0.66
CA ILE A 85 4.15 3.14 0.04
C ILE A 85 2.92 2.81 0.87
N ASN A 86 2.26 1.71 0.53
CA ASN A 86 1.08 1.23 1.22
C ASN A 86 1.46 0.05 2.10
N TYR A 87 0.86 -0.02 3.27
CA TYR A 87 0.92 -1.18 4.13
C TYR A 87 -0.49 -1.59 4.53
N ILE A 88 -0.74 -2.89 4.58
CA ILE A 88 -2.02 -3.47 4.97
C ILE A 88 -1.75 -4.63 5.92
N PHE A 89 -2.35 -4.57 7.10
CA PHE A 89 -2.44 -5.67 8.03
C PHE A 89 -3.69 -6.50 7.73
N PHE A 90 -3.47 -7.78 7.53
CA PHE A 90 -4.48 -8.79 7.36
C PHE A 90 -4.55 -9.68 8.59
N ASP A 91 -5.74 -10.19 8.89
CA ASP A 91 -5.89 -11.30 9.83
C ASP A 91 -5.55 -12.66 9.16
N GLU A 92 -5.64 -13.74 9.93
CA GLU A 92 -5.41 -15.10 9.43
C GLU A 92 -6.43 -15.54 8.36
N GLN A 93 -7.56 -14.84 8.25
CA GLN A 93 -8.61 -15.08 7.25
C GLN A 93 -8.49 -14.16 6.04
N PHE A 94 -7.37 -13.43 5.89
CA PHE A 94 -7.11 -12.47 4.82
C PHE A 94 -8.06 -11.27 4.81
N LYS A 95 -8.74 -10.96 5.92
CA LYS A 95 -9.52 -9.73 6.05
C LYS A 95 -8.59 -8.59 6.46
N MET A 96 -8.79 -7.42 5.86
CA MET A 96 -8.06 -6.22 6.23
C MET A 96 -8.47 -5.78 7.65
N VAL A 97 -7.48 -5.65 8.53
CA VAL A 97 -7.64 -5.19 9.91
C VAL A 97 -7.33 -3.70 10.01
N SER A 98 -6.21 -3.28 9.43
CA SER A 98 -5.77 -1.89 9.38
C SER A 98 -4.83 -1.69 8.20
N GLY A 99 -4.66 -0.45 7.78
CA GLY A 99 -3.74 -0.11 6.71
C GLY A 99 -3.49 1.38 6.67
N GLY A 100 -2.46 1.76 5.93
CA GLY A 100 -2.10 3.15 5.74
C GLY A 100 -1.27 3.31 4.49
N ALA A 101 -1.14 4.56 4.06
CA ALA A 101 -0.35 4.93 2.91
C ALA A 101 0.54 6.11 3.28
N SER A 102 1.81 6.05 2.89
CA SER A 102 2.70 7.20 2.94
C SER A 102 2.94 7.71 1.52
N PRO A 103 2.42 8.91 1.17
CA PRO A 103 2.59 9.50 -0.15
C PRO A 103 4.01 10.03 -0.35
N VAL A 104 4.40 10.19 -1.62
CA VAL A 104 5.64 10.90 -1.99
C VAL A 104 5.67 12.34 -1.46
N ASN A 105 6.86 12.97 -1.48
CA ASN A 105 7.03 14.35 -1.06
C ASN A 105 6.11 15.32 -1.85
N PRO A 106 5.46 16.31 -1.22
CA PRO A 106 4.77 17.39 -1.93
C PRO A 106 5.63 18.21 -2.89
N THR A 107 6.92 18.38 -2.59
CA THR A 107 7.88 19.08 -3.45
C THR A 107 8.81 18.04 -4.07
N GLY A 108 9.03 18.07 -5.39
CA GLY A 108 9.74 17.06 -6.20
C GLY A 108 11.16 16.71 -5.74
N PHE A 109 11.25 15.98 -4.64
CA PHE A 109 12.46 15.59 -3.94
C PHE A 109 12.30 14.19 -3.33
N THR A 110 13.42 13.65 -2.85
CA THR A 110 13.40 12.37 -2.16
C THR A 110 12.68 12.50 -0.81
N LYS A 111 11.78 11.57 -0.51
CA LYS A 111 11.17 11.41 0.82
C LYS A 111 11.67 10.13 1.45
N ASP A 112 12.04 10.22 2.73
CA ASP A 112 12.19 9.05 3.59
C ASP A 112 10.83 8.77 4.25
N HIS A 113 10.34 7.55 4.11
CA HIS A 113 9.03 7.15 4.63
C HIS A 113 9.12 6.56 6.04
N PHE A 114 10.32 6.38 6.60
CA PHE A 114 10.50 5.77 7.91
C PHE A 114 9.74 6.52 9.01
N SER A 115 9.72 7.86 8.99
CA SER A 115 8.98 8.65 9.98
C SER A 115 7.47 8.40 9.98
N ASP A 116 6.92 8.08 8.81
CA ASP A 116 5.48 7.89 8.62
C ASP A 116 5.08 6.43 8.83
N LEU A 117 6.03 5.50 8.70
CA LEU A 117 5.82 4.06 8.70
C LEU A 117 6.59 3.33 9.81
N GLN A 118 6.87 4.04 10.91
CA GLN A 118 7.50 3.52 12.10
C GLN A 118 6.43 3.15 13.16
N ASN A 119 6.74 2.18 14.01
CA ASN A 119 5.93 1.73 15.15
C ASN A 119 4.52 1.25 14.74
N LEU A 120 4.39 0.64 13.56
CA LEU A 120 3.12 0.10 13.09
C LEU A 120 2.75 -1.12 13.94
N ALA A 121 1.74 -0.96 14.80
CA ALA A 121 1.32 -2.00 15.73
C ALA A 121 0.42 -3.03 15.03
N ALA A 122 0.87 -4.28 14.99
CA ALA A 122 0.05 -5.40 14.56
C ALA A 122 -0.94 -5.76 15.68
N THR A 123 -2.21 -5.39 15.51
CA THR A 123 -3.27 -5.59 16.52
C THR A 123 -3.85 -7.02 16.51
N LYS A 124 -3.63 -7.77 15.43
CA LYS A 124 -4.11 -9.15 15.23
C LYS A 124 -3.00 -10.01 14.63
N ASN A 125 -3.11 -11.32 14.83
CA ASN A 125 -2.29 -12.30 14.11
C ASN A 125 -2.78 -12.41 12.66
N GLY A 126 -1.84 -12.54 11.73
CA GLY A 126 -2.13 -12.66 10.31
C GLY A 126 -0.92 -12.26 9.47
N TYR A 127 -1.15 -11.46 8.43
CA TYR A 127 -0.16 -11.13 7.42
C TYR A 127 0.02 -9.62 7.28
N LEU A 128 1.25 -9.18 7.02
CA LEU A 128 1.54 -7.81 6.62
C LEU A 128 1.89 -7.80 5.13
N TYR A 129 1.22 -6.94 4.38
CA TYR A 129 1.55 -6.69 2.98
C TYR A 129 1.99 -5.25 2.80
N VAL A 130 3.21 -5.07 2.32
CA VAL A 130 3.76 -3.75 1.95
C VAL A 130 3.98 -3.73 0.46
N TYR A 131 3.41 -2.74 -0.22
CA TYR A 131 3.54 -2.58 -1.65
C TYR A 131 3.65 -1.12 -2.05
N VAL A 132 4.27 -0.90 -3.20
CA VAL A 132 4.39 0.42 -3.81
C VAL A 132 3.35 0.53 -4.91
N SER A 133 2.54 1.59 -4.90
CA SER A 133 1.66 1.94 -6.03
C SER A 133 2.12 3.24 -6.66
N ASN A 134 2.09 3.29 -8.00
CA ASN A 134 2.13 4.53 -8.76
C ASN A 134 0.83 4.62 -9.55
N GLU A 135 -0.09 5.42 -9.03
CA GLU A 135 -1.43 5.62 -9.59
C GLU A 135 -1.43 6.77 -10.59
N SER A 136 -0.33 7.52 -10.74
CA SER A 136 -0.23 8.64 -11.68
C SER A 136 0.44 8.26 -13.00
N PRO A 137 0.13 8.98 -14.10
CA PRO A 137 0.74 8.76 -15.41
C PRO A 137 2.22 9.17 -15.47
N VAL A 138 2.70 9.92 -14.48
CA VAL A 138 4.10 10.36 -14.39
C VAL A 138 4.95 9.36 -13.63
N ASN A 139 6.23 9.28 -13.99
CA ASN A 139 7.16 8.36 -13.35
C ASN A 139 7.57 8.87 -11.96
N ALA A 140 6.98 8.29 -10.91
CA ALA A 140 7.44 8.41 -9.55
C ALA A 140 8.16 7.13 -9.16
N LEU A 141 9.43 7.22 -8.76
CA LEU A 141 10.16 6.06 -8.27
C LEU A 141 9.87 5.91 -6.79
N CYS A 142 9.45 4.72 -6.38
CA CYS A 142 9.34 4.40 -4.98
C CYS A 142 9.92 3.00 -4.74
N ARG A 143 10.76 2.90 -3.71
CA ARG A 143 11.48 1.68 -3.35
C ARG A 143 11.28 1.34 -1.89
N TYR A 144 10.79 0.14 -1.66
CA TYR A 144 10.77 -0.52 -0.36
C TYR A 144 12.11 -1.23 -0.13
N PHE A 145 12.68 -1.07 1.06
CA PHE A 145 14.01 -1.59 1.41
C PHE A 145 13.95 -2.75 2.42
N GLY A 146 12.90 -2.84 3.25
CA GLY A 146 12.78 -3.89 4.25
C GLY A 146 11.83 -3.54 5.39
N ILE A 147 11.60 -4.53 6.24
CA ILE A 147 10.86 -4.43 7.50
C ILE A 147 11.82 -4.83 8.63
N LEU A 148 11.78 -4.12 9.76
CA LEU A 148 12.39 -4.54 11.03
C LEU A 148 11.30 -4.80 12.09
#